data_AF-A0A962NIR7-F1
#
_entry.id   AF-A0A962NIR7-F1
#
_cell.length_a   1.000
_cell.length_b   1.000
_cell.length_c   1.000
_cell.angle_alpha   90.00
_cell.angle_beta   90.00
_cell.angle_gamma   90.00
#
_symmetry.space_group_name_H-M   'P 1'
#
loop_
_entity.id
_entity.type
_entity.pdbx_description
1 polymer ?
#
loop_
_entity_poly.entity_id
_entity_poly.type
_entity_poly.pdbx_seq_one_letter_code
_entity_poly.pdbx_strand_id
1 'polypeptide(L)'
;STQGLRIVSETVQGVTSSRDQIRETEKRVKRLAERSQEITGVVNIINQIAERTAVLALNAGMQAAAAGDAGRGFAVVADEVKRLADSARTATAQIGTLVGGIQADAADTMRAMNDSLSQFVDITRLAERAGEQVQASMSATDGLATAVRDIAESSSRQARISGTLVERAQRMDATTRQTLDELSRQRDNVQVLLEQSQSLLSTVGVFRLPGSSRGA
;
A
#
# COMPACT_ATOMS: atom_id res chain seq x y z
N SER A 1 3.08 8.37 -9.93
CA SER A 1 3.64 7.44 -8.92
C SER A 1 4.09 8.10 -7.64
N THR A 2 4.71 9.30 -7.66
CA THR A 2 5.01 10.14 -6.47
C THR A 2 3.78 10.42 -5.60
N GLN A 3 2.60 10.51 -6.21
CA GLN A 3 1.32 10.61 -5.50
C GLN A 3 1.02 9.39 -4.62
N GLY A 4 1.42 8.18 -5.01
CA GLY A 4 1.21 6.97 -4.22
C GLY A 4 2.02 6.97 -2.92
N LEU A 5 3.31 7.31 -3.01
CA LEU A 5 4.18 7.47 -1.83
C LEU A 5 3.70 8.61 -0.92
N ARG A 6 3.20 9.70 -1.50
CA ARG A 6 2.61 10.81 -0.73
C ARG A 6 1.37 10.35 0.04
N ILE A 7 0.45 9.62 -0.58
CA ILE A 7 -0.75 9.08 0.08
C ILE A 7 -0.37 8.14 1.22
N VAL A 8 0.63 7.28 1.03
CA VAL A 8 1.16 6.41 2.09
C VAL A 8 1.70 7.23 3.26
N SER A 9 2.52 8.24 2.98
CA SER A 9 3.09 9.13 4.00
C SER A 9 2.01 9.89 4.78
N GLU A 10 1.03 10.47 4.07
CA GLU A 10 -0.13 11.15 4.67
C GLU A 10 -0.95 10.19 5.55
N THR A 11 -1.11 8.94 5.13
CA THR A 11 -1.80 7.90 5.91
C THR A 11 -1.05 7.60 7.22
N VAL A 12 0.27 7.41 7.16
CA VAL A 12 1.10 7.14 8.34
C VAL A 12 1.08 8.32 9.32
N GLN A 13 1.12 9.56 8.81
CA GLN A 13 0.97 10.76 9.64
C GLN A 13 -0.41 10.84 10.29
N GLY A 14 -1.48 10.58 9.53
CA GLY A 14 -2.85 10.57 10.06
C GLY A 14 -3.07 9.53 11.16
N VAL A 15 -2.50 8.34 10.98
CA VAL A 15 -2.50 7.28 12.02
C VAL A 15 -1.72 7.74 13.26
N THR A 16 -0.55 8.36 13.09
CA THR A 16 0.26 8.86 14.22
C THR A 16 -0.50 9.91 15.03
N SER A 17 -1.12 10.89 14.35
CA SER A 17 -1.96 11.90 15.00
C SER A 17 -3.15 11.28 15.73
N SER A 18 -3.80 10.28 15.13
CA SER A 18 -4.91 9.56 15.75
C SER A 18 -4.48 8.80 17.01
N ARG A 19 -3.30 8.17 17.00
CA ARG A 19 -2.73 7.49 18.19
C ARG A 19 -2.49 8.46 19.33
N ASP A 20 -1.96 9.65 19.05
CA ASP A 20 -1.72 10.66 20.08
C ASP A 20 -3.04 11.18 20.69
N GLN A 21 -4.06 11.35 19.85
CA GLN A 21 -5.39 11.74 20.31
C GLN A 21 -6.08 10.66 21.16
N ILE A 22 -5.91 9.38 20.80
CA ILE A 22 -6.38 8.27 21.65
C ILE A 22 -5.66 8.28 23.00
N ARG A 23 -4.33 8.44 23.03
CA ARG A 23 -3.58 8.51 24.30
C ARG A 23 -4.01 9.66 25.20
N GLU A 24 -4.33 10.82 24.62
CA GLU A 24 -4.87 11.94 25.40
C GLU A 24 -6.28 11.63 25.92
N THR A 25 -7.10 10.94 25.12
CA THR A 25 -8.44 10.53 25.54
C THR A 25 -8.38 9.46 26.64
N GLU A 26 -7.45 8.51 26.56
CA GLU A 26 -7.17 7.50 27.59
C GLU A 26 -6.87 8.17 28.94
N LYS A 27 -6.02 9.21 28.96
CA LYS A 27 -5.76 9.98 30.18
C LYS A 27 -7.01 10.64 30.75
N ARG A 28 -7.91 11.15 29.89
CA ARG A 28 -9.18 11.77 30.32
C ARG A 28 -10.13 10.74 30.92
N VAL A 29 -10.25 9.57 30.29
CA VAL A 29 -11.08 8.46 30.77
C VAL A 29 -10.54 7.92 32.10
N LYS A 30 -9.22 7.79 32.23
CA LYS A 30 -8.60 7.39 33.51
C LYS A 30 -8.92 8.37 34.65
N ARG A 31 -8.81 9.68 34.40
CA ARG A 31 -9.22 10.70 35.39
C ARG A 31 -10.71 10.63 35.71
N LEU A 32 -11.57 10.30 34.73
CA LEU A 32 -13.00 10.10 34.96
C LEU A 32 -13.25 8.89 35.88
N ALA A 33 -12.54 7.79 35.66
CA ALA A 33 -12.62 6.60 36.51
C ALA A 33 -12.17 6.89 37.95
N GLU A 34 -11.04 7.61 38.12
CA GLU A 34 -10.53 8.05 39.42
C GLU A 34 -11.55 8.95 40.15
N ARG A 35 -12.11 9.96 39.48
CA ARG A 35 -13.15 10.84 40.05
C ARG A 35 -14.43 10.08 40.41
N SER A 36 -14.82 9.09 39.61
CA SER A 36 -15.99 8.25 39.91
C SER A 36 -15.75 7.38 41.14
N GLN A 37 -14.51 6.93 41.36
CA GLN A 37 -14.11 6.23 42.58
C GLN A 37 -14.16 7.15 43.81
N GLU A 38 -13.73 8.40 43.69
CA GLU A 38 -13.87 9.40 44.76
C GLU A 38 -15.35 9.64 45.13
N ILE A 39 -16.24 9.76 44.13
CA ILE A 39 -17.69 9.89 44.37
C ILE A 39 -18.22 8.66 45.12
N THR A 40 -17.79 7.46 44.75
CA THR A 40 -18.18 6.23 45.49
C THR A 40 -17.80 6.31 46.97
N GLY A 41 -16.62 6.86 47.28
CA GLY A 41 -16.20 7.13 48.66
C GLY A 41 -17.14 8.11 49.39
N VAL A 42 -17.51 9.20 48.74
CA VAL A 42 -18.46 10.19 49.30
C VAL A 42 -19.84 9.58 49.52
N VAL A 43 -20.35 8.82 48.55
CA VAL A 43 -21.65 8.13 48.65
C VAL A 43 -21.67 7.17 49.84
N ASN A 44 -20.58 6.43 50.09
CA ASN A 44 -20.45 5.55 51.24
C ASN A 44 -20.51 6.33 52.58
N ILE A 45 -19.84 7.48 52.66
CA ILE A 45 -19.89 8.35 53.86
C ILE A 45 -21.32 8.86 54.09
N ILE A 46 -22.03 9.32 53.06
CA ILE A 46 -23.40 9.79 53.19
C ILE A 46 -24.32 8.65 53.64
N ASN A 47 -24.14 7.44 53.11
CA ASN A 47 -24.90 6.26 53.54
C ASN A 47 -24.69 5.96 55.03
N GLN A 48 -23.44 6.01 55.52
CA GLN A 48 -23.12 5.85 56.94
C GLN A 48 -23.74 6.95 57.81
N ILE A 49 -23.74 8.21 57.34
CA ILE A 49 -24.39 9.32 58.04
C ILE A 49 -25.89 9.06 58.13
N ALA A 50 -26.54 8.67 57.03
CA ALA A 50 -27.96 8.40 57.00
C ALA A 50 -28.35 7.23 57.93
N GLU A 51 -27.54 6.17 57.97
CA GLU A 51 -27.73 5.06 58.91
C GLU A 51 -27.62 5.51 60.37
N ARG A 52 -26.59 6.29 60.72
CA ARG A 52 -26.44 6.85 62.08
C ARG A 52 -27.60 7.79 62.44
N THR A 53 -28.05 8.63 61.51
CA THR A 53 -29.20 9.52 61.70
C THR A 53 -30.48 8.73 61.95
N ALA A 54 -30.69 7.62 61.24
CA ALA A 54 -31.85 6.75 61.46
C ALA A 54 -31.82 6.10 62.85
N VAL A 55 -30.64 5.67 63.33
CA VAL A 55 -30.47 5.14 64.69
C VAL A 55 -30.71 6.21 65.75
N LEU A 56 -30.21 7.43 65.55
CA LEU A 56 -30.45 8.57 66.45
C LEU A 56 -31.94 8.93 66.52
N ALA A 57 -32.62 8.96 65.36
CA ALA A 57 -34.06 9.21 65.27
C ALA A 57 -34.87 8.14 66.00
N LEU A 58 -34.51 6.87 65.85
CA LEU A 58 -35.15 5.76 66.57
C LEU A 58 -35.00 5.93 68.10
N ASN A 59 -33.80 6.26 68.57
CA ASN A 59 -33.54 6.49 70.01
C ASN A 59 -34.33 7.68 70.54
N ALA A 60 -34.43 8.77 69.78
CA ALA A 60 -35.24 9.93 70.13
C ALA A 60 -36.74 9.58 70.19
N GLY A 61 -37.24 8.78 69.23
CA GLY A 61 -38.61 8.28 69.24
C GLY A 61 -38.92 7.41 70.46
N MET A 62 -38.00 6.52 70.86
CA MET A 62 -38.15 5.73 72.09
C MET A 62 -38.21 6.61 73.35
N GLN A 63 -37.36 7.63 73.46
CA GLN A 63 -37.42 8.55 74.60
C GLN A 63 -38.67 9.43 74.59
N ALA A 64 -39.13 9.88 73.41
CA ALA A 64 -40.37 10.62 73.27
C ALA A 64 -41.59 9.80 73.71
N ALA A 65 -41.62 8.50 73.38
CA ALA A 65 -42.64 7.57 73.85
C ALA A 65 -42.61 7.40 75.39
N ALA A 66 -41.41 7.33 75.97
CA ALA A 66 -41.24 7.23 77.43
C ALA A 66 -41.72 8.47 78.19
N ALA A 67 -41.70 9.65 77.56
CA ALA A 67 -42.19 10.91 78.13
C ALA A 67 -43.72 11.10 78.05
N GLY A 68 -44.45 10.16 77.45
CA GLY A 68 -45.92 10.19 77.36
C GLY A 68 -46.46 11.42 76.62
N ASP A 69 -47.45 12.10 77.19
CA ASP A 69 -48.10 13.26 76.56
C ASP A 69 -47.15 14.45 76.34
N ALA A 70 -46.12 14.62 77.19
CA ALA A 70 -45.12 15.67 77.03
C ALA A 70 -44.17 15.42 75.83
N GLY A 71 -44.06 14.17 75.37
CA GLY A 71 -43.16 13.75 74.28
C GLY A 71 -43.79 13.74 72.88
N ARG A 72 -45.10 13.97 72.74
CA ARG A 72 -45.80 13.86 71.44
C ARG A 72 -45.16 14.69 70.32
N GLY A 73 -44.79 15.94 70.60
CA GLY A 73 -44.14 16.81 69.61
C GLY A 73 -42.76 16.29 69.17
N PHE A 74 -41.98 15.75 70.11
CA PHE A 74 -40.67 15.14 69.84
C PHE A 74 -40.79 13.83 69.06
N ALA A 75 -41.84 13.03 69.29
CA ALA A 75 -42.09 11.80 68.55
C ALA A 75 -42.33 12.07 67.06
N VAL A 76 -43.11 13.10 66.72
CA VAL A 76 -43.35 13.50 65.32
C VAL A 76 -42.06 13.94 64.62
N VAL A 77 -41.20 14.70 65.32
CA VAL A 77 -39.90 15.12 64.79
C VAL A 77 -38.99 13.90 64.57
N ALA A 78 -38.96 12.96 65.51
CA ALA A 78 -38.16 11.74 65.39
C ALA A 78 -38.57 10.89 64.17
N ASP A 79 -39.87 10.72 63.92
CA ASP A 79 -40.36 9.99 62.75
C ASP A 79 -40.01 10.69 61.43
N GLU A 80 -40.10 12.02 61.38
CA GLU A 80 -39.73 12.78 60.18
C GLU A 80 -38.21 12.69 59.91
N VAL A 81 -37.37 12.79 60.94
CA VAL A 81 -35.91 12.60 60.78
C VAL A 81 -35.57 11.21 60.28
N LYS A 82 -36.26 10.16 60.77
CA LYS A 82 -36.09 8.78 60.28
C LYS A 82 -36.48 8.67 58.80
N ARG A 83 -37.60 9.27 58.40
CA ARG A 83 -38.06 9.30 57.00
C ARG A 83 -37.07 10.01 56.08
N LEU A 84 -36.48 11.13 56.51
CA LEU A 84 -35.40 11.81 55.78
C LEU A 84 -34.15 10.93 55.65
N ALA A 85 -33.77 10.23 56.72
CA ALA A 85 -32.63 9.32 56.69
C ALA A 85 -32.83 8.15 55.69
N ASP A 86 -34.03 7.57 55.64
CA ASP A 86 -34.38 6.51 54.68
C ASP A 86 -34.41 7.04 53.24
N SER A 87 -34.92 8.26 53.04
CA SER A 87 -34.90 8.93 51.74
C SER A 87 -33.47 9.21 51.26
N ALA A 88 -32.58 9.64 52.17
CA ALA A 88 -31.17 9.84 51.88
C ALA A 88 -30.47 8.53 51.48
N ARG A 89 -30.75 7.42 52.16
CA ARG A 89 -30.22 6.08 51.80
C ARG A 89 -30.68 5.62 50.42
N THR A 90 -31.94 5.89 50.08
CA THR A 90 -32.48 5.54 48.76
C THR A 90 -31.80 6.35 47.66
N ALA A 91 -31.62 7.66 47.89
CA ALA A 91 -30.93 8.53 46.94
C ALA A 91 -29.45 8.15 46.76
N THR A 92 -28.72 7.83 47.84
CA THR A 92 -27.32 7.39 47.74
C THR A 92 -27.17 6.07 47.01
N ALA A 93 -28.10 5.12 47.19
CA ALA A 93 -28.10 3.87 46.43
C ALA A 93 -28.30 4.07 44.93
N GLN A 94 -29.18 5.00 44.54
CA GLN A 94 -29.37 5.38 43.14
C GLN A 94 -28.11 6.04 42.55
N ILE A 95 -27.47 6.95 43.30
CA ILE A 95 -26.19 7.55 42.89
C ILE A 95 -25.12 6.46 42.74
N GLY A 96 -25.02 5.51 43.67
CA GLY A 96 -24.07 4.40 43.60
C GLY A 96 -24.26 3.57 42.32
N THR A 97 -25.50 3.31 41.93
CA THR A 97 -25.81 2.60 40.67
C THR A 97 -25.35 3.39 39.44
N LEU A 98 -25.62 4.71 39.39
CA LEU A 98 -25.18 5.58 38.30
C LEU A 98 -23.66 5.65 38.19
N VAL A 99 -22.98 5.80 39.32
CA VAL A 99 -21.52 5.87 39.38
C VAL A 99 -20.89 4.54 38.96
N GLY A 100 -21.48 3.41 39.38
CA GLY A 100 -21.07 2.08 38.91
C GLY A 100 -21.19 1.92 37.40
N GLY A 101 -22.26 2.47 36.79
CA GLY A 101 -22.41 2.55 35.34
C GLY A 101 -21.29 3.36 34.67
N ILE A 102 -20.99 4.55 35.19
CA ILE A 102 -19.90 5.39 34.67
C ILE A 102 -18.54 4.67 34.75
N GLN A 103 -18.28 3.94 35.83
CA GLN A 103 -17.05 3.16 35.97
C GLN A 103 -16.95 2.02 34.95
N ALA A 104 -18.06 1.32 34.70
CA ALA A 104 -18.13 0.28 33.68
C ALA A 104 -17.90 0.85 32.28
N ASP A 105 -18.58 1.94 31.93
CA ASP A 105 -18.44 2.63 30.64
C ASP A 105 -17.00 3.15 30.43
N ALA A 106 -16.36 3.66 31.49
CA ALA A 106 -14.96 4.09 31.43
C ALA A 106 -14.03 2.89 31.16
N ALA A 107 -14.25 1.75 31.81
CA ALA A 107 -13.47 0.53 31.60
C ALA A 107 -13.66 -0.06 30.18
N ASP A 108 -14.90 -0.07 29.67
CA ASP A 108 -15.22 -0.48 28.31
C ASP A 108 -14.55 0.44 27.28
N THR A 109 -14.61 1.75 27.51
CA THR A 109 -13.96 2.75 26.66
C THR A 109 -12.44 2.56 26.62
N MET A 110 -11.81 2.29 27.77
CA MET A 110 -10.38 1.98 27.84
C MET A 110 -10.00 0.74 27.03
N ARG A 111 -10.83 -0.32 27.06
CA ARG A 111 -10.61 -1.52 26.23
C ARG A 111 -10.69 -1.20 24.75
N ALA A 112 -11.74 -0.49 24.31
CA ALA A 112 -11.91 -0.09 22.92
C ALA A 112 -10.75 0.81 22.41
N MET A 113 -10.21 1.68 23.27
CA MET A 113 -9.04 2.49 22.94
C MET A 113 -7.78 1.64 22.75
N ASN A 114 -7.53 0.65 23.62
CA ASN A 114 -6.41 -0.27 23.48
C ASN A 114 -6.50 -1.10 22.19
N ASP A 115 -7.68 -1.60 21.86
CA ASP A 115 -7.91 -2.33 20.61
C ASP A 115 -7.64 -1.43 19.39
N SER A 116 -8.10 -0.18 19.44
CA SER A 116 -7.84 0.81 18.39
C SER A 116 -6.35 1.11 18.23
N LEU A 117 -5.60 1.19 19.33
CA LEU A 117 -4.14 1.35 19.28
C LEU A 117 -3.45 0.16 18.63
N SER A 118 -3.91 -1.07 18.89
CA SER A 118 -3.40 -2.28 18.23
C SER A 118 -3.69 -2.25 16.72
N GLN A 119 -4.92 -1.89 16.33
CA GLN A 119 -5.29 -1.77 14.92
C GLN A 119 -4.44 -0.72 14.19
N PHE A 120 -4.10 0.39 14.84
CA PHE A 120 -3.22 1.39 14.24
C PHE A 120 -1.80 0.88 13.95
N VAL A 121 -1.26 -0.03 14.77
CA VAL A 121 0.04 -0.67 14.47
C VAL A 121 -0.04 -1.47 13.17
N ASP A 122 -1.11 -2.22 12.98
CA ASP A 122 -1.33 -2.97 11.74
C ASP A 122 -1.51 -2.06 10.53
N ILE A 123 -2.26 -0.96 10.68
CA ILE A 123 -2.45 0.02 9.60
C ILE A 123 -1.10 0.65 9.21
N THR A 124 -0.28 1.06 10.17
CA THR A 124 1.06 1.61 9.88
C THR A 124 1.91 0.59 9.11
N ARG A 125 1.94 -0.67 9.55
CA ARG A 125 2.68 -1.75 8.89
C ARG A 125 2.18 -2.02 7.46
N LEU A 126 0.86 -2.00 7.24
CA LEU A 126 0.30 -2.13 5.88
C LEU A 126 0.67 -0.95 4.99
N ALA A 127 0.63 0.26 5.53
CA ALA A 127 1.00 1.47 4.78
C ALA A 127 2.48 1.45 4.37
N GLU A 128 3.39 1.06 5.27
CA GLU A 128 4.82 0.92 4.96
C GLU A 128 5.06 -0.10 3.84
N ARG A 129 4.45 -1.29 3.93
CA ARG A 129 4.52 -2.32 2.87
C ARG A 129 3.96 -1.83 1.53
N ALA A 130 2.86 -1.06 1.56
CA ALA A 130 2.32 -0.45 0.35
C ALA A 130 3.31 0.56 -0.25
N GLY A 131 4.00 1.35 0.60
CA GLY A 131 5.06 2.26 0.18
C GLY A 131 6.21 1.54 -0.54
N GLU A 132 6.70 0.44 0.04
CA GLU A 132 7.74 -0.40 -0.57
C GLU A 132 7.30 -0.94 -1.94
N GLN A 133 6.07 -1.44 -2.05
CA GLN A 133 5.54 -1.98 -3.30
C GLN A 133 5.39 -0.90 -4.39
N VAL A 134 4.98 0.31 -4.01
CA VAL A 134 4.91 1.46 -4.93
C VAL A 134 6.31 1.83 -5.41
N GLN A 135 7.31 1.85 -4.52
CA GLN A 135 8.70 2.15 -4.89
C GLN A 135 9.27 1.09 -5.85
N ALA A 136 9.03 -0.20 -5.57
CA ALA A 136 9.44 -1.29 -6.46
C ALA A 136 8.79 -1.16 -7.85
N SER A 137 7.49 -0.83 -7.90
CA SER A 137 6.77 -0.61 -9.15
C SER A 137 7.32 0.57 -9.96
N MET A 138 7.74 1.65 -9.27
CA MET A 138 8.40 2.78 -9.91
C MET A 138 9.72 2.39 -10.55
N SER A 139 10.57 1.64 -9.84
CA SER A 139 11.84 1.16 -10.37
C SER A 139 11.65 0.22 -11.57
N ALA A 140 10.67 -0.69 -11.50
CA ALA A 140 10.33 -1.57 -12.62
C ALA A 140 9.84 -0.78 -13.86
N THR A 141 9.04 0.26 -13.65
CA THR A 141 8.55 1.12 -14.74
C THR A 141 9.68 1.92 -15.39
N ASP A 142 10.64 2.42 -14.62
CA ASP A 142 11.80 3.12 -15.15
C ASP A 142 12.73 2.19 -15.95
N GLY A 143 12.92 0.96 -15.46
CA GLY A 143 13.63 -0.10 -16.19
C GLY A 143 12.93 -0.44 -17.52
N LEU A 144 11.60 -0.56 -17.51
CA LEU A 144 10.81 -0.79 -18.72
C LEU A 144 10.96 0.37 -19.73
N ALA A 145 10.91 1.61 -19.26
CA ALA A 145 11.08 2.78 -20.12
C ALA A 145 12.47 2.81 -20.78
N THR A 146 13.50 2.36 -20.07
CA THR A 146 14.86 2.22 -20.61
C THR A 146 14.93 1.11 -21.65
N ALA A 147 14.39 -0.08 -21.36
CA ALA A 147 14.34 -1.17 -22.33
C ALA A 147 13.60 -0.79 -23.63
N VAL A 148 12.50 -0.03 -23.53
CA VAL A 148 11.77 0.47 -24.70
C VAL A 148 12.63 1.43 -25.54
N ARG A 149 13.41 2.32 -24.89
CA ARG A 149 14.36 3.21 -25.58
C ARG A 149 15.43 2.40 -26.33
N ASP A 150 16.00 1.40 -25.69
CA ASP A 150 17.04 0.55 -26.29
C ASP A 150 16.51 -0.25 -27.51
N ILE A 151 15.29 -0.79 -27.39
CA ILE A 151 14.61 -1.49 -28.49
C ILE A 151 14.37 -0.55 -29.67
N ALA A 152 13.92 0.69 -29.42
CA ALA A 152 13.71 1.68 -30.47
C ALA A 152 15.03 2.03 -31.19
N GLU A 153 16.11 2.22 -30.45
CA GLU A 153 17.43 2.50 -31.04
C GLU A 153 17.97 1.32 -31.86
N SER A 154 17.83 0.09 -31.34
CA SER A 154 18.21 -1.14 -32.04
C SER A 154 17.40 -1.31 -33.33
N SER A 155 16.08 -1.09 -33.27
CA SER A 155 15.18 -1.18 -34.43
C SER A 155 15.56 -0.16 -35.52
N SER A 156 15.89 1.07 -35.12
CA SER A 156 16.37 2.10 -36.05
C SER A 156 17.69 1.70 -36.73
N ARG A 157 18.64 1.14 -35.97
CA ARG A 157 19.88 0.57 -36.52
C ARG A 157 19.60 -0.55 -37.51
N GLN A 158 18.71 -1.47 -37.18
CA GLN A 158 18.36 -2.60 -38.04
C GLN A 158 17.69 -2.15 -39.34
N ALA A 159 16.82 -1.14 -39.28
CA ALA A 159 16.22 -0.54 -40.48
C ALA A 159 17.29 0.05 -41.41
N ARG A 160 18.28 0.78 -40.86
CA ARG A 160 19.40 1.31 -41.64
C ARG A 160 20.23 0.20 -42.29
N ILE A 161 20.59 -0.84 -41.53
CA ILE A 161 21.33 -1.99 -42.05
C ILE A 161 20.54 -2.67 -43.18
N SER A 162 19.24 -2.86 -43.00
CA SER A 162 18.36 -3.44 -44.02
C SER A 162 18.36 -2.60 -45.31
N GLY A 163 18.32 -1.27 -45.21
CA GLY A 163 18.50 -0.37 -46.35
C GLY A 163 19.81 -0.60 -47.09
N THR A 164 20.94 -0.70 -46.37
CA THR A 164 22.25 -0.98 -46.98
C THR A 164 22.31 -2.36 -47.64
N LEU A 165 21.58 -3.34 -47.11
CA LEU A 165 21.53 -4.69 -47.68
C LEU A 165 20.78 -4.70 -49.00
N VAL A 166 19.68 -3.94 -49.10
CA VAL A 166 18.94 -3.74 -50.35
C VAL A 166 19.85 -3.08 -51.41
N GLU A 167 20.59 -2.03 -51.05
CA GLU A 167 21.55 -1.40 -51.97
C GLU A 167 22.64 -2.37 -52.44
N ARG A 168 23.18 -3.19 -51.53
CA ARG A 168 24.19 -4.21 -51.87
C ARG A 168 23.63 -5.29 -52.80
N ALA A 169 22.40 -5.73 -52.57
CA ALA A 169 21.73 -6.69 -53.44
C ALA A 169 21.53 -6.12 -54.85
N GLN A 170 21.14 -4.84 -54.97
CA GLN A 170 21.01 -4.16 -56.26
C GLN A 170 22.36 -4.04 -56.99
N ARG A 171 23.46 -3.74 -56.27
CA ARG A 171 24.80 -3.71 -56.86
C ARG A 171 25.24 -5.10 -57.35
N MET A 172 24.97 -6.16 -56.57
CA MET A 172 25.23 -7.52 -57.00
C MET A 172 24.47 -7.86 -58.29
N ASP A 173 23.18 -7.55 -58.37
CA ASP A 173 22.38 -7.78 -59.60
C ASP A 173 22.99 -7.07 -60.81
N ALA A 174 23.39 -5.81 -60.66
CA ALA A 174 24.05 -5.04 -61.72
C ALA A 174 25.39 -5.68 -62.15
N THR A 175 26.24 -6.09 -61.20
CA THR A 175 27.51 -6.77 -61.49
C THR A 175 27.30 -8.13 -62.15
N THR A 176 26.26 -8.88 -61.75
CA THR A 176 25.89 -10.14 -62.39
C THR A 176 25.50 -9.92 -63.85
N ARG A 177 24.67 -8.91 -64.15
CA ARG A 177 24.33 -8.55 -65.53
C ARG A 177 25.55 -8.15 -66.35
N GLN A 178 26.42 -7.31 -65.80
CA GLN A 178 27.67 -6.92 -66.47
C GLN A 178 28.56 -8.13 -66.78
N THR A 179 28.63 -9.09 -65.86
CA THR A 179 29.43 -10.32 -66.03
C THR A 179 28.85 -11.20 -67.14
N LEU A 180 27.52 -11.30 -67.25
CA LEU A 180 26.84 -12.02 -68.33
C LEU A 180 27.11 -11.39 -69.70
N ASP A 181 27.12 -10.07 -69.78
CA ASP A 181 27.48 -9.33 -71.01
C ASP A 181 28.93 -9.60 -71.41
N GLU A 182 29.86 -9.53 -70.46
CA GLU A 182 31.28 -9.78 -70.73
C GLU A 182 31.56 -11.23 -71.14
N LEU A 183 30.89 -12.20 -70.50
CA LEU A 183 30.94 -13.61 -70.90
C LEU A 183 30.43 -13.82 -72.34
N SER A 184 29.39 -13.07 -72.75
CA SER A 184 28.87 -13.13 -74.12
C SER A 184 29.91 -12.61 -75.12
N ARG A 185 30.53 -11.46 -74.84
CA ARG A 185 31.64 -10.93 -75.68
C ARG A 185 32.84 -11.88 -75.74
N GLN A 186 33.19 -12.49 -74.61
CA GLN A 186 34.28 -13.45 -74.55
C GLN A 186 33.97 -14.67 -75.42
N ARG A 187 32.71 -15.14 -75.43
CA ARG A 187 32.25 -16.20 -76.33
C ARG A 187 32.43 -15.83 -77.80
N ASP A 188 32.04 -14.61 -78.18
CA ASP A 188 32.17 -14.11 -79.54
C ASP A 188 33.65 -14.01 -79.96
N ASN A 189 34.51 -13.49 -79.08
CA ASN A 189 35.96 -13.44 -79.33
C ASN A 189 36.58 -14.82 -79.50
N VAL A 190 36.17 -15.80 -78.68
CA VAL A 190 36.61 -17.20 -78.82
C VAL A 190 36.17 -17.77 -80.17
N GLN A 191 34.96 -17.43 -80.63
CA GLN A 191 34.46 -17.85 -81.94
C GLN A 191 35.29 -17.25 -83.08
N VAL A 192 35.61 -15.95 -83.02
CA VAL A 192 36.49 -15.29 -84.00
C VAL A 192 37.89 -15.91 -84.00
N LEU A 193 38.47 -16.20 -82.83
CA LEU A 193 39.77 -16.87 -82.74
C LEU A 193 39.74 -18.28 -83.35
N LEU A 194 38.65 -19.02 -83.18
CA LEU A 194 38.46 -20.33 -83.79
C LEU A 194 38.44 -20.22 -85.32
N GLU A 195 37.72 -19.24 -85.87
CA GLU A 195 37.67 -18.95 -87.32
C GLU A 195 39.04 -18.55 -87.86
N GLN A 196 39.77 -17.67 -87.17
CA GLN A 196 41.12 -17.27 -87.55
C GLN A 196 42.11 -18.44 -87.51
N SER A 197 42.02 -19.30 -86.50
CA SER A 197 42.84 -20.51 -86.40
C SER A 197 42.57 -21.47 -87.55
N GLN A 198 41.30 -21.69 -87.92
CA GLN A 198 40.91 -22.49 -89.09
C GLN A 198 41.45 -21.88 -90.39
N SER A 199 41.37 -20.56 -90.56
CA SER A 199 41.91 -19.85 -91.72
C SER A 199 43.44 -19.97 -91.82
N LEU A 200 44.16 -19.84 -90.71
CA LEU A 200 45.62 -20.06 -90.65
C LEU A 200 45.98 -21.50 -91.00
N LEU A 201 45.25 -22.50 -90.47
CA LEU A 201 45.45 -23.91 -90.81
C LEU A 201 45.24 -24.17 -92.31
N SER A 202 44.19 -23.59 -92.90
CA SER A 202 43.94 -23.64 -94.34
C SER A 202 45.10 -23.01 -95.12
N THR A 203 45.56 -21.83 -94.71
CA THR A 203 46.66 -21.10 -95.37
C THR A 203 47.98 -21.87 -95.30
N VAL A 204 48.35 -22.40 -94.13
CA VAL A 204 49.53 -23.27 -93.98
C VAL A 204 49.38 -24.57 -94.78
N GLY A 205 48.16 -25.09 -94.92
CA GLY A 205 47.86 -26.23 -95.79
C GLY A 205 48.20 -25.97 -97.26
N VAL A 206 48.03 -24.73 -97.74
CA VAL A 206 48.44 -24.31 -99.10
C VAL A 206 49.97 -24.23 -99.24
N PHE A 207 50.69 -23.89 -98.15
CA PHE A 207 52.17 -23.84 -98.13
C PHE A 207 52.83 -25.17 -97.78
N ARG A 208 52.08 -26.20 -97.40
CA ARG A 208 52.59 -27.57 -97.44
C ARG A 208 52.82 -27.92 -98.90
N LEU A 209 54.09 -27.93 -99.29
CA LEU A 209 54.56 -28.41 -100.60
C LEU A 209 53.82 -29.71 -100.95
N PRO A 210 53.40 -29.91 -102.22
CA PRO A 210 52.97 -31.22 -102.64
C PRO A 210 54.09 -32.18 -102.28
N GLY A 211 53.77 -33.21 -101.50
CA GLY A 211 54.69 -34.31 -101.27
C GLY A 211 55.27 -34.68 -102.64
N SER A 212 56.59 -34.56 -102.73
CA SER A 212 57.38 -34.89 -103.89
C SER A 212 56.87 -36.18 -104.52
N SER A 213 56.52 -36.09 -105.80
CA SER A 213 56.36 -37.24 -106.67
C SER A 213 57.57 -38.18 -106.54
N ARG A 214 57.32 -39.46 -106.27
CA ARG A 214 58.11 -40.57 -106.80
C ARG A 214 57.23 -41.80 -106.90
N GLY A 215 57.09 -42.27 -108.14
CA GLY A 215 56.10 -43.26 -108.53
C GLY A 215 56.39 -44.69 -108.12
N ALA A 216 55.38 -45.52 -108.34
CA ALA A 216 55.37 -46.56 -109.36
C ALA A 216 53.94 -46.62 -109.94
#